data_AF-A0A972KVA2-F1
#
_entry.id   AF-A0A972KVA2-F1
#
_cell.length_a   1.000
_cell.length_b   1.000
_cell.length_c   1.000
_cell.angle_alpha   90.00
_cell.angle_beta   90.00
_cell.angle_gamma   90.00
#
_symmetry.space_group_name_H-M   'P 1'
#
loop_
_entity.id
_entity.type
_entity.pdbx_description
1 polymer ?
#
loop_
_entity_poly.entity_id
_entity_poly.type
_entity_poly.pdbx_seq_one_letter_code
_entity_poly.pdbx_strand_id
1 'polypeptide(L)'
;FKAVEFPGGWKVEFQDLEKAAYGVEAVGLLSPAEPADQNPDYAFQIVAAKDPNLALAGLRIEIETRLRHLAMNSGVPNTENKNILSLLVLLETADILRKDEASALREIVDILGLAVHGAIVGEKSAAWAMRIGPRLLRGLDARLAA
;
A
#
# COMPACT_ATOMS: atom_id res chain seq x y z
N PHE A 1 26.10 -5.25 22.14
CA PHE A 1 25.85 -6.29 21.12
C PHE A 1 25.88 -5.63 19.75
N LYS A 2 26.84 -5.99 18.89
CA LYS A 2 26.94 -5.47 17.52
C LYS A 2 25.97 -6.25 16.64
N ALA A 3 25.04 -5.55 15.99
CA ALA A 3 24.15 -6.15 15.00
C ALA A 3 25.01 -6.68 13.84
N VAL A 4 24.86 -7.96 13.54
CA VAL A 4 25.45 -8.60 12.37
C VAL A 4 24.55 -8.23 11.19
N GLU A 5 25.00 -7.30 10.36
CA GLU A 5 24.33 -6.99 9.09
C GLU A 5 24.62 -8.12 8.11
N PHE A 6 23.57 -8.85 7.73
CA PHE A 6 23.65 -9.88 6.70
C PHE A 6 23.77 -9.22 5.32
N PRO A 7 24.74 -9.63 4.48
CA PRO A 7 24.90 -9.06 3.15
C PRO A 7 23.73 -9.50 2.26
N GLY A 8 22.89 -8.55 1.86
CA GLY A 8 21.75 -8.76 0.94
C GLY A 8 20.35 -8.72 1.58
N GLY A 9 20.22 -8.53 2.90
CA GLY A 9 18.94 -8.54 3.61
C GLY A 9 18.29 -7.17 3.68
N TRP A 10 17.45 -6.82 2.71
CA TRP A 10 16.52 -5.70 2.88
C TRP A 10 15.64 -5.99 4.09
N LYS A 11 15.47 -5.03 5.01
CA LYS A 11 14.60 -5.18 6.18
C LYS A 11 13.52 -4.11 6.12
N VAL A 12 12.27 -4.51 6.30
CA VAL A 12 11.15 -3.57 6.43
C VAL A 12 10.99 -3.23 7.90
N GLU A 13 11.35 -2.00 8.26
CA GLU A 13 11.16 -1.51 9.62
C GLU A 13 9.73 -0.98 9.80
N PHE A 14 9.14 -1.27 10.95
CA PHE A 14 7.82 -0.75 11.33
C PHE A 14 7.78 0.79 11.32
N GLN A 15 8.90 1.44 11.64
CA GLN A 15 8.98 2.90 11.64
C GLN A 15 8.82 3.50 10.23
N ASP A 16 9.34 2.85 9.20
CA ASP A 16 9.19 3.30 7.82
C ASP A 16 7.71 3.22 7.39
N LEU A 17 7.03 2.14 7.78
CA LEU A 17 5.60 1.96 7.55
C LEU A 17 4.75 3.01 8.27
N GLU A 18 5.04 3.31 9.53
CA GLU A 18 4.33 4.37 10.27
C GLU A 18 4.54 5.75 9.65
N LYS A 19 5.77 6.06 9.22
CA LYS A 19 6.08 7.32 8.55
C LYS A 19 5.31 7.46 7.24
N ALA A 20 5.27 6.40 6.42
CA ALA A 20 4.54 6.42 5.16
C ALA A 20 3.02 6.50 5.39
N ALA A 21 2.50 5.86 6.44
CA ALA A 21 1.10 5.97 6.85
C ALA A 21 0.71 7.41 7.23
N TYR A 22 1.58 8.12 7.96
CA TYR A 22 1.36 9.54 8.23
C TYR A 22 1.29 10.38 6.95
N GLY A 23 2.13 10.07 5.96
CA GLY A 23 2.12 10.75 4.66
C GLY A 23 0.77 10.63 3.95
N VAL A 24 0.22 9.42 3.83
CA VAL A 24 -1.10 9.21 3.18
C VAL A 24 -2.26 9.75 4.00
N GLU A 25 -2.16 9.77 5.33
CA GLU A 25 -3.16 10.38 6.20
C GLU A 25 -3.20 11.90 6.03
N ALA A 26 -2.03 12.55 6.00
CA ALA A 26 -1.91 14.00 5.86
C ALA A 26 -2.50 14.55 4.55
N VAL A 27 -2.48 13.76 3.48
CA VAL A 27 -3.07 14.12 2.17
C VAL A 27 -4.54 13.68 2.02
N GLY A 28 -5.12 13.10 3.07
CA GLY A 28 -6.54 12.73 3.12
C GLY A 28 -6.91 11.45 2.37
N LEU A 29 -5.96 10.54 2.13
CA LEU A 29 -6.24 9.26 1.44
C LEU A 29 -6.72 8.14 2.36
N LEU A 30 -6.57 8.28 3.68
CA LEU A 30 -7.09 7.29 4.61
C LEU A 30 -8.56 7.57 4.93
N SER A 31 -9.40 6.56 4.73
CA SER A 31 -10.76 6.60 5.30
C SER A 31 -10.71 6.68 6.84
N PRO A 32 -11.78 7.21 7.48
CA PRO A 32 -11.90 7.22 8.93
C PRO A 32 -11.69 5.82 9.53
N ALA A 33 -11.15 5.78 10.75
CA ALA A 33 -11.08 4.52 11.49
C ALA A 33 -12.50 4.07 11.83
N GLU A 34 -12.88 2.90 11.34
CA GLU A 34 -14.12 2.22 11.71
C GLU A 34 -13.83 1.20 12.82
N PRO A 35 -14.85 0.81 13.61
CA PRO A 35 -14.72 -0.32 14.52
C PRO A 35 -14.19 -1.52 13.73
N ALA A 36 -13.19 -2.21 14.27
CA ALA A 36 -12.63 -3.38 13.61
C ALA A 36 -13.74 -4.43 13.43
N ASP A 37 -14.21 -4.59 12.20
CA ASP A 37 -15.11 -5.68 11.86
C ASP A 37 -14.32 -6.99 12.02
N GLN A 38 -14.96 -8.03 12.59
CA GLN A 38 -14.25 -9.27 12.90
C GLN A 38 -13.96 -10.10 11.65
N ASN A 39 -14.62 -9.77 10.53
CA ASN A 39 -14.42 -10.46 9.26
C ASN A 39 -13.40 -9.73 8.39
N PRO A 40 -12.43 -10.47 7.80
CA PRO A 40 -11.49 -9.88 6.86
C PRO A 40 -12.20 -9.53 5.54
N ASP A 41 -12.10 -8.26 5.14
CA ASP A 41 -12.58 -7.75 3.86
C ASP A 41 -11.64 -8.14 2.69
N TYR A 42 -10.37 -8.38 3.01
CA TYR A 42 -9.31 -8.59 2.02
C TYR A 42 -8.46 -9.83 2.31
N ALA A 43 -7.97 -10.48 1.26
CA ALA A 43 -7.18 -11.71 1.38
C ALA A 43 -5.89 -11.53 2.20
N PHE A 44 -5.24 -10.37 2.12
CA PHE A 44 -4.02 -10.10 2.89
C PHE A 44 -4.26 -10.11 4.41
N GLN A 45 -5.48 -9.83 4.85
CA GLN A 45 -5.83 -9.84 6.28
C GLN A 45 -5.88 -11.26 6.85
N ILE A 46 -6.25 -12.25 6.02
CA ILE A 46 -6.34 -13.66 6.41
C ILE A 46 -4.95 -14.23 6.73
N VAL A 47 -3.93 -13.77 6.02
CA VAL A 47 -2.55 -14.28 6.13
C VAL A 47 -1.67 -13.48 7.08
N ALA A 48 -2.10 -12.29 7.52
CA ALA A 48 -1.31 -11.37 8.34
C ALA A 48 -0.73 -11.99 9.62
N ALA A 49 -1.47 -12.86 10.30
CA ALA A 49 -1.00 -13.54 11.52
C ALA A 49 -0.01 -14.69 11.24
N LYS A 50 0.04 -15.20 9.99
CA LYS A 50 0.84 -16.37 9.60
C LYS A 50 2.09 -15.97 8.85
N ASP A 51 1.98 -14.98 7.97
CA ASP A 51 3.03 -14.54 7.07
C ASP A 51 2.93 -13.01 6.82
N PRO A 52 3.72 -12.21 7.56
CA PRO A 52 3.78 -10.75 7.37
C PRO A 52 4.24 -10.32 5.98
N ASN A 53 5.14 -11.07 5.34
CA ASN A 53 5.60 -10.78 3.98
C ASN A 53 4.45 -10.91 3.00
N LEU A 54 3.70 -12.02 3.09
CA LEU A 54 2.55 -12.24 2.22
C LEU A 54 1.44 -11.22 2.47
N ALA A 55 1.25 -10.77 3.70
CA ALA A 55 0.29 -9.70 4.00
C ALA A 55 0.68 -8.35 3.38
N LEU A 56 1.95 -7.95 3.47
CA LEU A 56 2.41 -6.72 2.81
C LEU A 56 2.36 -6.82 1.27
N ALA A 57 2.76 -7.97 0.73
CA ALA A 57 2.66 -8.24 -0.70
C ALA A 57 1.21 -8.22 -1.19
N GLY A 58 0.30 -8.85 -0.43
CA GLY A 58 -1.13 -8.86 -0.71
C GLY A 58 -1.72 -7.46 -0.69
N LEU A 59 -1.38 -6.64 0.30
CA LEU A 59 -1.81 -5.24 0.35
C LEU A 59 -1.30 -4.44 -0.87
N ARG A 60 -0.05 -4.66 -1.30
CA ARG A 60 0.48 -4.01 -2.51
C ARG A 60 -0.33 -4.37 -3.76
N ILE A 61 -0.72 -5.63 -3.90
CA ILE A 61 -1.56 -6.11 -5.00
C ILE A 61 -2.92 -5.41 -4.98
N GLU A 62 -3.55 -5.31 -3.80
CA GLU A 62 -4.84 -4.63 -3.65
C GLU A 62 -4.78 -3.14 -4.02
N ILE A 63 -3.68 -2.45 -3.67
CA ILE A 63 -3.42 -1.07 -4.08
C ILE A 63 -3.25 -1.01 -5.61
N GLU A 64 -2.44 -1.90 -6.19
CA GLU A 64 -2.20 -1.93 -7.64
C GLU A 64 -3.51 -2.09 -8.43
N THR A 65 -4.38 -3.01 -7.99
CA THR A 65 -5.69 -3.25 -8.59
C THR A 65 -6.55 -1.98 -8.59
N ARG A 66 -6.59 -1.25 -7.48
CA ARG A 66 -7.38 0.00 -7.38
C ARG A 66 -6.83 1.13 -8.21
N LEU A 67 -5.51 1.31 -8.23
CA LEU A 67 -4.87 2.31 -9.09
C LEU A 67 -5.12 2.00 -10.57
N ARG A 68 -5.11 0.72 -10.94
CA ARG A 68 -5.45 0.28 -12.30
C ARG A 68 -6.91 0.59 -12.63
N HIS A 69 -7.83 0.25 -11.74
CA HIS A 69 -9.26 0.57 -11.93
C HIS A 69 -9.50 2.08 -12.00
N LEU A 70 -8.83 2.89 -11.19
CA LEU A 70 -8.94 4.35 -11.24
C LEU A 70 -8.53 4.86 -12.62
N ALA A 71 -7.38 4.40 -13.10
CA ALA A 71 -6.88 4.81 -14.42
C ALA A 71 -7.85 4.38 -15.54
N MET A 72 -8.37 3.15 -15.49
CA MET A 72 -9.34 2.64 -16.47
C MET A 72 -10.66 3.42 -16.44
N ASN A 73 -11.23 3.66 -15.26
CA ASN A 73 -12.51 4.37 -15.10
C ASN A 73 -12.43 5.83 -15.52
N SER A 74 -11.26 6.46 -15.34
CA SER A 74 -11.00 7.83 -15.77
C SER A 74 -10.56 7.95 -17.24
N GLY A 75 -10.59 6.86 -18.02
CA GLY A 75 -10.27 6.88 -19.44
C GLY A 75 -8.77 7.05 -19.77
N VAL A 76 -7.88 6.77 -18.82
CA VAL A 76 -6.44 6.79 -19.06
C VAL A 76 -6.08 5.60 -19.97
N PRO A 77 -5.43 5.82 -21.13
CA PRO A 77 -5.13 4.75 -22.07
C PRO A 77 -3.93 3.90 -21.64
N ASN A 78 -3.86 2.67 -22.17
CA ASN A 78 -2.71 1.76 -22.06
C ASN A 78 -2.30 1.40 -20.62
N THR A 79 -3.27 1.09 -19.76
CA THR A 79 -3.04 0.81 -18.34
C THR A 79 -2.69 -0.64 -18.07
N GLU A 80 -3.09 -1.57 -18.93
CA GLU A 80 -3.10 -3.03 -18.70
C GLU A 80 -1.70 -3.60 -18.38
N ASN A 81 -0.67 -3.08 -19.05
CA ASN A 81 0.71 -3.56 -18.91
C ASN A 81 1.58 -2.66 -18.01
N LYS A 82 0.97 -1.69 -17.32
CA LYS A 82 1.70 -0.76 -16.45
C LYS A 82 1.90 -1.36 -15.07
N ASN A 83 3.12 -1.23 -14.56
CA ASN A 83 3.41 -1.50 -13.16
C ASN A 83 2.82 -0.39 -12.27
N ILE A 84 2.72 -0.67 -10.97
CA ILE A 84 2.15 0.26 -9.99
C ILE A 84 2.77 1.67 -10.00
N LEU A 85 4.09 1.78 -10.18
CA LEU A 85 4.77 3.09 -10.19
C LEU A 85 4.42 3.89 -11.45
N SER A 86 4.25 3.18 -12.57
CA SER A 86 3.80 3.78 -13.83
C SER A 86 2.33 4.20 -13.74
N LEU A 87 1.49 3.42 -13.05
CA LEU A 87 0.10 3.80 -12.78
C LEU A 87 0.03 5.08 -11.93
N LEU A 88 0.85 5.22 -10.89
CA LEU A 88 0.90 6.45 -10.09
C LEU A 88 1.27 7.68 -10.94
N VAL A 89 2.27 7.56 -11.82
CA VAL A 89 2.65 8.66 -12.72
C VAL A 89 1.53 9.02 -13.70
N LEU A 90 0.85 8.00 -14.24
CA LEU A 90 -0.27 8.22 -15.16
C LEU A 90 -1.45 8.92 -14.47
N LEU A 91 -1.80 8.47 -13.27
CA LEU A 91 -2.87 9.06 -12.46
C LEU A 91 -2.55 10.50 -12.04
N GLU A 92 -1.29 10.78 -11.69
CA GLU A 92 -0.81 12.14 -11.41
C GLU A 92 -0.89 13.03 -12.66
N THR A 93 -0.41 12.53 -13.81
CA THR A 93 -0.39 13.28 -15.06
C THR A 93 -1.80 13.59 -15.58
N ALA A 94 -2.76 12.71 -15.29
CA ALA A 94 -4.17 12.87 -15.63
C ALA A 94 -4.97 13.68 -14.57
N ASP A 95 -4.31 14.21 -13.54
CA ASP A 95 -4.92 14.98 -12.43
C ASP A 95 -6.00 14.20 -11.64
N ILE A 96 -5.93 12.86 -11.68
CA ILE A 96 -6.81 11.96 -10.90
C ILE A 96 -6.29 11.83 -9.47
N LEU A 97 -4.96 11.81 -9.34
CA LEU A 97 -4.27 11.95 -8.06
C LEU A 97 -3.53 13.28 -8.07
N ARG A 98 -3.64 14.03 -6.97
CA ARG A 98 -2.77 15.18 -6.77
C ARG A 98 -1.32 14.70 -6.61
N LYS A 99 -0.37 15.59 -6.89
CA LYS A 99 1.07 15.31 -6.75
C LYS A 99 1.47 14.84 -5.36
N ASP A 100 0.90 15.43 -4.31
CA ASP A 100 1.13 15.04 -2.91
C ASP A 100 0.58 13.64 -2.61
N GLU A 101 -0.61 13.32 -3.12
CA GLU A 101 -1.22 11.98 -3.02
C GLU A 101 -0.39 10.91 -3.73
N ALA A 102 0.03 11.17 -4.96
CA ALA A 102 0.86 10.24 -5.74
C ALA A 102 2.23 10.00 -5.07
N SER A 103 2.83 11.06 -4.50
CA SER A 103 4.08 10.95 -3.74
C SER A 103 3.91 10.11 -2.47
N ALA A 104 2.86 10.35 -1.69
CA ALA A 104 2.60 9.61 -0.46
C ALA A 104 2.31 8.12 -0.74
N LEU A 105 1.53 7.82 -1.79
CA LEU A 105 1.28 6.45 -2.23
C LEU A 105 2.56 5.75 -2.72
N ARG A 106 3.44 6.46 -3.43
CA ARG A 106 4.73 5.91 -3.87
C ARG A 106 5.56 5.44 -2.69
N GLU A 107 5.66 6.23 -1.62
CA GLU A 107 6.41 5.85 -0.42
C GLU A 107 5.89 4.54 0.18
N ILE A 108 4.57 4.38 0.32
CA ILE A 108 3.97 3.12 0.79
C ILE A 108 4.31 1.97 -0.16
N VAL A 109 4.08 2.15 -1.46
CA VAL A 109 4.26 1.11 -2.47
C VAL A 109 5.70 0.63 -2.56
N ASP A 110 6.67 1.52 -2.40
CA ASP A 110 8.09 1.18 -2.40
C ASP A 110 8.44 0.31 -1.18
N ILE A 111 7.96 0.67 0.02
CA ILE A 111 8.16 -0.13 1.24
C ILE A 111 7.49 -1.50 1.12
N LEU A 112 6.23 -1.56 0.65
CA LEU A 112 5.54 -2.83 0.42
C LEU A 112 6.24 -3.67 -0.66
N GLY A 113 6.86 -3.01 -1.63
CA GLY A 113 7.68 -3.65 -2.67
C GLY A 113 8.84 -4.44 -2.07
N LEU A 114 9.46 -3.99 -0.97
CA LEU A 114 10.54 -4.72 -0.31
C LEU A 114 10.08 -6.11 0.16
N ALA A 115 8.87 -6.23 0.69
CA ALA A 115 8.30 -7.52 1.13
C ALA A 115 8.15 -8.51 -0.03
N VAL A 116 7.80 -8.03 -1.23
CA VAL A 116 7.72 -8.83 -2.46
C VAL A 116 9.11 -9.33 -2.88
N HIS A 117 10.15 -8.53 -2.68
CA HIS A 117 11.54 -8.90 -3.00
C HIS A 117 12.21 -9.74 -1.89
N GLY A 118 11.43 -10.26 -0.93
CA GLY A 118 11.93 -11.16 0.11
C GLY A 118 12.62 -10.46 1.28
N ALA A 119 12.36 -9.17 1.50
CA ALA A 119 12.86 -8.46 2.68
C ALA A 119 12.38 -9.12 3.98
N ILE A 120 13.17 -9.03 5.05
CA ILE A 120 12.75 -9.50 6.37
C ILE A 120 11.72 -8.50 6.91
N VAL A 121 10.50 -8.96 7.12
CA VAL A 121 9.40 -8.15 7.65
C VAL A 121 9.18 -8.48 9.12
N GLY A 122 9.21 -7.45 9.97
CA GLY A 122 8.92 -7.63 11.40
C GLY A 122 7.43 -7.90 11.67
N GLU A 123 7.13 -8.58 12.77
CA GLU A 123 5.74 -8.93 13.16
C GLU A 123 4.82 -7.70 13.25
N LYS A 124 5.35 -6.56 13.70
CA LYS A 124 4.57 -5.31 13.81
C LYS A 124 4.09 -4.78 12.45
N SER A 125 4.74 -5.16 11.35
CA SER A 125 4.35 -4.75 10.01
C SER A 125 3.05 -5.41 9.55
N ALA A 126 2.75 -6.62 10.02
CA ALA A 126 1.45 -7.24 9.79
C ALA A 126 0.33 -6.48 10.51
N ALA A 127 0.55 -6.09 11.76
CA ALA A 127 -0.39 -5.27 12.52
C ALA A 127 -0.61 -3.90 11.86
N TRP A 128 0.43 -3.31 11.28
CA TRP A 128 0.32 -2.11 10.46
C TRP A 128 -0.59 -2.33 9.25
N ALA A 129 -0.39 -3.42 8.50
CA ALA A 129 -1.20 -3.72 7.31
C ALA A 129 -2.68 -3.90 7.67
N MET A 130 -2.97 -4.54 8.80
CA MET A 130 -4.33 -4.71 9.31
C MET A 130 -5.00 -3.38 9.67
N ARG A 131 -4.23 -2.41 10.17
CA ARG A 131 -4.76 -1.12 10.63
C ARG A 131 -4.86 -0.09 9.50
N ILE A 132 -3.85 0.00 8.65
CA ILE A 132 -3.73 1.02 7.61
C ILE A 132 -4.25 0.52 6.26
N GLY A 133 -3.99 -0.73 5.92
CA GLY A 133 -4.34 -1.32 4.63
C GLY A 133 -5.82 -1.14 4.28
N PRO A 134 -6.78 -1.65 5.08
CA PRO A 134 -8.20 -1.50 4.79
C PRO A 134 -8.64 -0.04 4.65
N ARG A 135 -8.10 0.85 5.50
CA ARG A 135 -8.44 2.28 5.48
C ARG A 135 -7.99 2.94 4.19
N LEU A 136 -6.80 2.61 3.72
CA LEU A 136 -6.24 3.10 2.46
C LEU A 136 -7.03 2.56 1.26
N LEU A 137 -7.34 1.26 1.25
CA LEU A 137 -8.10 0.64 0.17
C LEU A 137 -9.50 1.25 0.05
N ARG A 138 -10.20 1.46 1.16
CA ARG A 138 -11.49 2.17 1.17
C ARG A 138 -11.38 3.62 0.69
N GLY A 139 -10.29 4.32 1.04
CA GLY A 139 -10.05 5.67 0.56
C GLY A 139 -9.86 5.73 -0.97
N LEU A 140 -9.17 4.75 -1.54
CA LEU A 140 -9.06 4.58 -2.99
C LEU A 140 -10.39 4.14 -3.62
N ASP A 141 -11.14 3.26 -2.97
CA ASP A 141 -12.46 2.81 -3.45
C ASP A 141 -13.47 3.98 -3.49
N ALA A 142 -13.40 4.92 -2.55
CA ALA A 142 -14.21 6.13 -2.58
C ALA A 142 -13.92 7.03 -3.80
N ARG A 143 -12.71 6.98 -4.37
CA ARG A 143 -12.34 7.68 -5.61
C ARG A 143 -12.89 6.97 -6.86
N LEU A 144 -13.17 5.67 -6.79
CA LEU A 144 -13.79 4.91 -7.88
C LEU A 144 -15.29 5.15 -8.00
N ALA A 145 -15.94 5.52 -6.90
CA ALA A 145 -17.38 5.76 -6.82
C ALA A 145 -17.78 7.22 -7.11
N ALA A 146 -16.80 8.12 -7.23
CA ALA A 146 -16.98 9.54 -7.53
C ALA A 146 -16.97 9.79 -9.04
#